data_AF-A0A536ZN55-F1
#
_entry.id   AF-A0A536ZN55-F1
#
_cell.length_a   1.000
_cell.length_b   1.000
_cell.length_c   1.000
_cell.angle_alpha   90.00
_cell.angle_beta   90.00
_cell.angle_gamma   90.00
#
_symmetry.space_group_name_H-M   'P 1'
#
loop_
_entity.id
_entity.type
_entity.pdbx_description
1 polymer ?
#
loop_
_entity_poly.entity_id
_entity_poly.type
_entity_poly.pdbx_seq_one_letter_code
_entity_poly.pdbx_strand_id
1 'polypeptide(L)'
;MSTGLLHSINVSNGGVPKIARSAAAVRVRGVEADRQRDPRYHGGPTRAVCLYSLELIRALQAEGHAIDVGCIGENFTLTGVPWEQMVPGAKLEVGEVRLELTSYAGPCNNLRPYFSAGDFARVSQKVNPGWSRLYARVLREGTVQVGDAVRVQ
;
A
#
# COMPACT_ATOMS: atom_id res chain seq x y z
N MET A 1 -17.69 -15.04 2.50
CA MET A 1 -16.95 -13.81 2.14
C MET A 1 -15.60 -13.91 2.85
N SER A 2 -14.48 -14.09 2.13
CA SER A 2 -13.17 -14.08 2.80
C SER A 2 -12.89 -12.66 3.28
N THR A 3 -12.63 -12.53 4.57
CA THR A 3 -12.20 -11.28 5.18
C THR A 3 -10.68 -11.32 5.21
N GLY A 4 -10.03 -10.35 4.58
CA GLY A 4 -8.59 -10.19 4.67
C GLY A 4 -8.17 -9.54 5.98
N LEU A 5 -6.87 -9.34 6.17
CA LEU A 5 -6.30 -8.72 7.37
C LEU A 5 -5.29 -7.64 7.00
N LEU A 6 -5.23 -6.60 7.83
CA LEU A 6 -4.17 -5.61 7.82
C LEU A 6 -2.91 -6.25 8.44
N HIS A 7 -2.01 -6.72 7.59
CA HIS A 7 -0.79 -7.41 8.02
C HIS A 7 0.24 -6.46 8.62
N SER A 8 0.42 -5.28 8.02
CA SER A 8 1.37 -4.28 8.52
C SER A 8 0.89 -2.86 8.24
N ILE A 9 1.23 -1.97 9.17
CA ILE A 9 1.11 -0.52 9.04
C ILE A 9 2.52 0.05 8.97
N ASN A 10 2.88 0.66 7.85
CA ASN A 10 4.22 1.16 7.60
C ASN A 10 4.21 2.69 7.42
N VAL A 11 5.09 3.37 8.13
CA VAL A 11 5.24 4.84 8.05
C VAL A 11 6.71 5.23 7.94
N SER A 12 7.00 6.37 7.32
CA SER A 12 8.35 6.96 7.27
C SER A 12 8.29 8.48 7.38
N ASN A 13 9.41 9.09 7.77
CA ASN A 13 9.56 10.54 7.72
C ASN A 13 9.92 11.05 6.30
N GLY A 14 9.47 10.34 5.26
CA GLY A 14 9.80 10.55 3.86
C GLY A 14 10.77 9.51 3.30
N GLY A 15 10.35 8.81 2.23
CA GLY A 15 11.16 7.82 1.53
C GLY A 15 10.85 6.37 1.92
N VAL A 16 11.72 5.46 1.46
CA VAL A 16 11.68 4.01 1.66
C VAL A 16 12.99 3.52 2.27
N PRO A 17 12.99 2.45 3.10
CA PRO A 17 11.82 1.66 3.50
C PRO A 17 10.96 2.38 4.55
N LYS A 18 9.67 2.05 4.60
CA LYS A 18 8.79 2.45 5.70
C LYS A 18 8.93 1.46 6.85
N ILE A 19 8.76 1.96 8.08
CA ILE A 19 8.96 1.20 9.32
C ILE A 19 7.59 0.79 9.87
N ALA A 20 7.49 -0.47 10.32
CA ALA A 20 6.28 -1.02 10.89
C ALA A 20 5.84 -0.30 12.19
N ARG A 21 4.53 -0.25 12.40
CA ARG A 21 3.82 0.25 13.58
C ARG A 21 2.70 -0.72 13.94
N SER A 22 2.42 -0.83 15.23
CA SER A 22 1.31 -1.67 15.73
C SER A 22 -0.06 -1.04 15.46
N ALA A 23 -0.14 0.29 15.44
CA ALA A 23 -1.34 1.06 15.16
C ALA A 23 -1.01 2.42 14.56
N ALA A 24 -1.98 3.03 13.87
CA ALA A 24 -1.89 4.42 13.40
C ALA A 24 -3.28 5.03 13.22
N ALA A 25 -3.37 6.34 13.49
CA ALA A 25 -4.53 7.12 13.07
C ALA A 25 -4.43 7.43 11.56
N VAL A 26 -5.57 7.36 10.88
CA VAL A 26 -5.70 7.56 9.44
C VAL A 26 -6.63 8.72 9.19
N ARG A 27 -6.10 9.75 8.53
CA ARG A 27 -6.77 11.03 8.29
C ARG A 27 -6.97 11.25 6.80
N VAL A 28 -7.83 12.20 6.43
CA VAL A 28 -8.00 12.64 5.03
C VAL A 28 -6.68 13.05 4.38
N ARG A 29 -5.70 13.50 5.19
CA ARG A 29 -4.36 13.89 4.75
C ARG A 29 -3.35 12.73 4.67
N GLY A 30 -3.67 11.55 5.18
CA GLY A 30 -2.82 10.36 5.16
C GLY A 30 -2.72 9.63 6.50
N VAL A 31 -1.81 8.66 6.57
CA VAL A 31 -1.50 7.92 7.79
C VAL A 31 -0.61 8.77 8.70
N GLU A 32 -0.99 8.93 9.98
CA GLU A 32 -0.20 9.70 10.94
C GLU A 32 1.21 9.11 11.12
N ALA A 33 2.18 9.99 11.40
CA ALA A 33 3.62 9.71 11.39
C ALA A 33 4.21 9.35 10.01
N ASP A 34 3.41 9.32 8.94
CA ASP A 34 3.91 9.25 7.58
C ASP A 34 4.05 10.65 6.97
N ARG A 35 5.28 11.03 6.57
CA ARG A 35 5.53 12.27 5.84
C ARG A 35 5.76 11.99 4.37
N GLN A 36 5.01 12.69 3.53
CA GLN A 36 5.23 12.72 2.09
C GLN A 36 6.23 13.83 1.76
N ARG A 37 7.36 13.46 1.13
CA ARG A 37 8.48 14.38 0.87
C ARG A 37 8.12 15.51 -0.12
N ASP A 38 7.21 15.25 -1.06
CA ASP A 38 6.56 16.27 -1.90
C ASP A 38 5.08 15.91 -2.09
N PRO A 39 4.13 16.61 -1.45
CA PRO A 39 2.70 16.35 -1.56
C PRO A 39 2.14 16.52 -2.98
N ARG A 40 2.80 17.27 -3.86
CA ARG A 40 2.34 17.52 -5.24
C ARG A 40 2.52 16.30 -6.13
N TYR A 41 3.57 15.51 -5.89
CA TYR A 41 3.93 14.35 -6.71
C TYR A 41 3.72 13.01 -5.99
N HIS A 42 3.90 12.97 -4.68
CA HIS A 42 3.92 11.75 -3.87
C HIS A 42 2.83 11.76 -2.79
N GLY A 43 1.73 12.48 -3.05
CA GLY A 43 0.74 12.76 -2.02
C GLY A 43 -0.56 13.39 -2.47
N GLY A 44 -1.29 13.91 -1.49
CA GLY A 44 -2.57 14.60 -1.66
C GLY A 44 -3.78 13.75 -1.25
N PRO A 45 -4.98 14.34 -1.15
CA PRO A 45 -6.17 13.67 -0.63
C PRO A 45 -6.57 12.41 -1.41
N THR A 46 -6.20 12.32 -2.69
CA THR A 46 -6.43 11.14 -3.54
C THR A 46 -5.36 10.06 -3.38
N ARG A 47 -4.24 10.35 -2.72
CA ARG A 47 -3.10 9.44 -2.48
C ARG A 47 -2.73 9.42 -1.00
N ALA A 48 -3.73 9.45 -0.14
CA ALA A 48 -3.58 9.53 1.30
C ALA A 48 -2.98 8.23 1.89
N VAL A 49 -3.36 7.08 1.32
CA VAL A 49 -2.89 5.76 1.76
C VAL A 49 -2.39 4.97 0.55
N CYS A 50 -1.22 4.37 0.67
CA CYS A 50 -0.66 3.43 -0.31
C CYS A 50 -0.84 1.99 0.21
N LEU A 51 -1.35 1.06 -0.61
CA LEU A 51 -1.64 -0.32 -0.23
C LEU A 51 -0.90 -1.32 -1.11
N TYR A 52 -0.52 -2.45 -0.53
CA TYR A 52 0.02 -3.60 -1.27
C TYR A 52 -0.35 -4.96 -0.67
N SER A 53 -0.22 -6.02 -1.46
CA SER A 53 -0.50 -7.40 -1.05
C SER A 53 0.75 -8.11 -0.55
N LEU A 54 0.63 -8.78 0.60
CA LEU A 54 1.65 -9.67 1.14
C LEU A 54 1.91 -10.86 0.23
N GLU A 55 0.88 -11.39 -0.42
CA GLU A 55 0.98 -12.49 -1.38
C GLU A 55 1.83 -12.09 -2.59
N LEU A 56 1.65 -10.87 -3.10
CA LEU A 56 2.49 -10.34 -4.17
C LEU A 56 3.93 -10.10 -3.74
N ILE A 57 4.16 -9.59 -2.51
CA ILE A 57 5.51 -9.46 -1.95
C ILE A 57 6.20 -10.84 -1.93
N ARG A 58 5.52 -11.87 -1.42
CA ARG A 58 6.05 -13.24 -1.36
C ARG A 58 6.32 -13.82 -2.75
N ALA A 59 5.46 -13.56 -3.72
CA ALA A 59 5.68 -13.99 -5.10
C ALA A 59 6.94 -13.33 -5.70
N LEU A 60 7.12 -12.02 -5.49
CA LEU A 60 8.31 -11.29 -5.93
C LEU A 60 9.59 -11.75 -5.21
N GLN A 61 9.50 -12.11 -3.92
CA GLN A 61 10.60 -12.73 -3.19
C GLN A 61 10.99 -14.09 -3.81
N ALA A 62 10.00 -14.90 -4.22
CA ALA A 62 10.25 -16.16 -4.91
C ALA A 62 10.87 -15.96 -6.31
N GLU A 63 10.61 -14.83 -6.95
CA GLU A 63 11.30 -14.40 -8.19
C GLU A 63 12.74 -13.89 -7.93
N GLY A 64 13.18 -13.80 -6.67
CA GLY A 64 14.53 -13.38 -6.29
C GLY A 64 14.68 -11.88 -6.06
N HIS A 65 13.59 -11.12 -5.98
CA HIS A 65 13.65 -9.71 -5.60
C HIS A 65 13.84 -9.56 -4.08
N ALA A 66 14.69 -8.63 -3.65
CA ALA A 66 14.95 -8.31 -2.24
C ALA A 66 13.86 -7.42 -1.62
N ILE A 67 12.63 -7.56 -2.09
CA ILE A 67 11.48 -6.79 -1.63
C ILE A 67 10.96 -7.35 -0.31
N ASP A 68 10.54 -6.48 0.60
CA ASP A 68 9.87 -6.86 1.84
C ASP A 68 8.80 -5.82 2.20
N VAL A 69 8.06 -6.09 3.27
CA VAL A 69 7.04 -5.21 3.84
C VAL A 69 7.61 -3.80 4.08
N GLY A 70 6.93 -2.80 3.53
CA GLY A 70 7.28 -1.38 3.62
C GLY A 70 8.40 -0.93 2.67
N CYS A 71 9.10 -1.85 2.00
CA CYS A 71 10.24 -1.51 1.14
C CYS A 71 9.87 -0.65 -0.07
N ILE A 72 8.64 -0.80 -0.56
CA ILE A 72 8.20 -0.11 -1.77
C ILE A 72 7.22 1.04 -1.49
N GLY A 73 7.11 1.42 -0.21
CA GLY A 73 6.43 2.63 0.23
C GLY A 73 4.92 2.48 0.40
N GLU A 74 4.41 1.25 0.50
CA GLU A 74 3.05 1.00 0.94
C GLU A 74 2.88 1.33 2.43
N ASN A 75 1.79 2.00 2.79
CA ASN A 75 1.40 2.20 4.16
C ASN A 75 0.72 0.96 4.73
N PHE A 76 -0.15 0.32 3.96
CA PHE A 76 -0.84 -0.89 4.38
C PHE A 76 -0.39 -2.07 3.55
N THR A 77 0.14 -3.07 4.24
CA THR A 77 0.34 -4.40 3.65
C THR A 77 -0.84 -5.26 4.07
N LEU A 78 -1.55 -5.81 3.10
CA LEU A 78 -2.78 -6.59 3.29
C LEU A 78 -2.52 -8.07 2.99
N THR A 79 -3.26 -8.97 3.63
CA THR A 79 -3.23 -10.41 3.32
C THR A 79 -4.63 -11.00 3.31
N GLY A 80 -4.84 -12.07 2.52
CA GLY A 80 -6.14 -12.72 2.37
C GLY A 80 -7.18 -11.90 1.62
N VAL A 81 -6.76 -10.80 0.97
CA VAL A 81 -7.59 -9.95 0.11
C VAL A 81 -7.40 -10.38 -1.34
N PRO A 82 -8.48 -10.65 -2.11
CA PRO A 82 -8.39 -10.95 -3.53
C PRO A 82 -7.89 -9.71 -4.29
N TRP A 83 -6.60 -9.70 -4.62
CA TRP A 83 -5.94 -8.51 -5.17
C TRP A 83 -6.46 -8.13 -6.55
N GLU A 84 -7.01 -9.08 -7.30
CA GLU A 84 -7.68 -8.87 -8.58
C GLU A 84 -8.94 -7.99 -8.48
N GLN A 85 -9.53 -7.88 -7.29
CA GLN A 85 -10.69 -7.01 -7.03
C GLN A 85 -10.26 -5.59 -6.59
N MET A 86 -8.97 -5.40 -6.30
CA MET A 86 -8.42 -4.13 -5.83
C MET A 86 -8.11 -3.21 -7.01
N VAL A 87 -9.15 -2.58 -7.57
CA VAL A 87 -9.05 -1.67 -8.73
C VAL A 87 -9.49 -0.24 -8.38
N PRO A 88 -9.03 0.79 -9.10
CA PRO A 88 -9.54 2.15 -8.91
C PRO A 88 -11.07 2.22 -8.97
N GLY A 89 -11.67 2.90 -8.00
CA GLY A 89 -13.12 2.97 -7.77
C GLY A 89 -13.64 1.97 -6.72
N ALA A 90 -12.91 0.88 -6.43
CA ALA A 90 -13.29 -0.06 -5.39
C ALA A 90 -13.19 0.59 -4.00
N LYS A 91 -14.09 0.18 -3.10
CA LYS A 91 -14.11 0.64 -1.71
C LYS A 91 -13.67 -0.49 -0.80
N LEU A 92 -13.00 -0.14 0.27
CA LEU A 92 -12.61 -1.09 1.29
C LEU A 92 -12.73 -0.52 2.69
N GLU A 93 -13.08 -1.40 3.61
CA GLU A 93 -13.06 -1.13 5.05
C GLU A 93 -11.83 -1.81 5.64
N VAL A 94 -11.10 -1.08 6.48
CA VAL A 94 -9.94 -1.58 7.24
C VAL A 94 -10.15 -1.13 8.68
N GLY A 95 -10.57 -2.04 9.56
CA GLY A 95 -11.00 -1.67 10.91
C GLY A 95 -12.11 -0.61 10.86
N GLU A 96 -11.87 0.55 11.48
CA GLU A 96 -12.80 1.69 11.49
C GLU A 96 -12.73 2.58 10.24
N VAL A 97 -11.69 2.43 9.43
CA VAL A 97 -11.37 3.32 8.31
C VAL A 97 -12.06 2.85 7.04
N ARG A 98 -12.65 3.78 6.30
CA ARG A 98 -13.17 3.54 4.95
C ARG A 98 -12.30 4.22 3.92
N LEU A 99 -11.91 3.46 2.90
CA LEU A 99 -11.05 3.91 1.82
C LEU A 99 -11.74 3.70 0.47
N GLU A 100 -11.34 4.50 -0.51
CA GLU A 100 -11.64 4.28 -1.92
C GLU A 100 -10.34 4.30 -2.71
N LEU A 101 -10.09 3.24 -3.47
CA LEU A 101 -8.93 3.14 -4.34
C LEU A 101 -9.06 4.17 -5.48
N THR A 102 -8.02 4.96 -5.70
CA THR A 102 -8.10 6.10 -6.64
C THR A 102 -7.27 5.87 -7.89
N SER A 103 -6.14 5.17 -7.77
CA SER A 103 -5.19 4.99 -8.86
C SER A 103 -4.15 3.92 -8.52
N TYR A 104 -3.57 3.33 -9.57
CA TYR A 104 -2.38 2.49 -9.43
C TYR A 104 -1.15 3.37 -9.15
N ALA A 105 -0.29 2.93 -8.23
CA ALA A 105 0.93 3.66 -7.91
C ALA A 105 2.04 3.28 -8.91
N GLY A 106 2.45 4.25 -9.72
CA GLY A 106 3.59 4.09 -10.62
C GLY A 106 4.88 3.79 -9.82
N PRO A 107 5.72 2.85 -10.29
CA PRO A 107 7.00 2.62 -9.64
C PRO A 107 7.96 3.81 -9.86
N CYS A 108 8.93 3.97 -8.97
CA CYS A 108 9.91 5.05 -9.04
C CYS A 108 11.33 4.52 -8.84
N ASN A 109 12.33 5.30 -9.22
CA ASN A 109 13.75 4.90 -9.14
C ASN A 109 14.20 4.51 -7.72
N ASN A 110 13.55 5.05 -6.68
CA ASN A 110 13.85 4.71 -5.28
C ASN A 110 13.55 3.24 -4.95
N LEU A 111 12.80 2.54 -5.81
CA LEU A 111 12.50 1.12 -5.63
C LEU A 111 13.61 0.21 -6.15
N ARG A 112 14.51 0.72 -7.01
CA ARG A 112 15.56 -0.06 -7.69
C ARG A 112 16.36 -0.99 -6.76
N PRO A 113 16.74 -0.60 -5.52
CA PRO A 113 17.48 -1.49 -4.63
C PRO A 113 16.74 -2.77 -4.21
N TYR A 114 15.41 -2.78 -4.28
CA TYR A 114 14.58 -3.91 -3.83
C TYR A 114 14.24 -4.89 -4.95
N PHE A 115 14.64 -4.61 -6.19
CA PHE A 115 14.37 -5.47 -7.33
C PHE A 115 15.67 -6.02 -7.90
N SER A 116 15.74 -7.35 -8.07
CA SER A 116 16.78 -8.03 -8.84
C SER A 116 17.02 -7.33 -10.19
N ALA A 117 18.30 -7.17 -10.57
CA ALA A 117 18.76 -6.39 -11.72
C ALA A 117 18.26 -4.92 -11.78
N GLY A 118 17.64 -4.43 -10.72
CA GLY A 118 16.99 -3.13 -10.67
C GLY A 118 15.66 -3.06 -11.43
N ASP A 119 15.01 -4.19 -11.71
CA ASP A 119 13.74 -4.24 -12.47
C ASP A 119 12.51 -3.83 -11.65
N PHE A 120 12.46 -2.56 -11.25
CA PHE A 120 11.30 -2.01 -10.54
C PHE A 120 10.06 -1.84 -11.44
N ALA A 121 10.18 -2.02 -12.77
CA ALA A 121 9.03 -2.03 -13.67
C ALA A 121 8.17 -3.28 -13.50
N ARG A 122 8.67 -4.30 -12.81
CA ARG A 122 7.95 -5.53 -12.45
C ARG A 122 6.63 -5.28 -11.71
N VAL A 123 6.53 -4.20 -10.93
CA VAL A 123 5.31 -3.76 -10.22
C VAL A 123 4.57 -2.60 -10.91
N SER A 124 4.91 -2.33 -12.18
CA SER A 124 4.19 -1.35 -13.00
C SER A 124 2.89 -1.93 -13.50
N GLN A 125 1.76 -1.29 -13.19
CA GLN A 125 0.46 -1.69 -13.75
C GLN A 125 0.44 -1.69 -15.29
N LYS A 126 1.22 -0.80 -15.92
CA LYS A 126 1.26 -0.68 -17.39
C LYS A 126 2.01 -1.83 -18.06
N VAL A 127 2.95 -2.45 -17.36
CA VAL A 127 3.81 -3.53 -17.88
C VAL A 127 3.30 -4.89 -17.40
N ASN A 128 2.93 -4.97 -16.12
CA ASN A 128 2.47 -6.17 -15.44
C ASN A 128 1.15 -5.88 -14.70
N PRO A 129 0.00 -5.86 -15.39
CA PRO A 129 -1.29 -5.60 -14.77
C PRO A 129 -1.57 -6.53 -13.59
N GLY A 130 -2.07 -5.98 -12.48
CA GLY A 130 -2.37 -6.72 -11.25
C GLY A 130 -1.20 -6.79 -10.26
N TRP A 131 0.00 -6.32 -10.62
CA TRP A 131 1.19 -6.37 -9.74
C TRP A 131 1.48 -5.05 -9.03
N SER A 132 0.70 -4.01 -9.31
CA SER A 132 0.95 -2.67 -8.81
C SER A 132 0.39 -2.44 -7.41
N ARG A 133 1.04 -1.53 -6.68
CA ARG A 133 0.45 -0.90 -5.50
C ARG A 133 -0.73 -0.03 -5.89
N LEU A 134 -1.56 0.30 -4.91
CA LEU A 134 -2.71 1.18 -5.11
C LEU A 134 -2.67 2.35 -4.14
N TYR A 135 -3.07 3.51 -4.62
CA TYR A 135 -3.38 4.66 -3.79
C TYR A 135 -4.86 4.67 -3.45
N ALA A 136 -5.17 5.19 -2.27
CA ALA A 136 -6.54 5.41 -1.81
C ALA A 136 -6.71 6.79 -1.20
N ARG A 137 -7.95 7.28 -1.27
CA ARG A 137 -8.45 8.38 -0.44
C ARG A 137 -9.18 7.85 0.78
N VAL A 138 -9.19 8.65 1.84
CA VAL A 138 -9.92 8.33 3.07
C VAL A 138 -11.33 8.89 2.99
N LEU A 139 -12.32 8.01 3.04
CA LEU A 139 -13.74 8.34 3.09
C LEU A 139 -14.25 8.50 4.53
N ARG A 140 -13.66 7.74 5.47
CA ARG A 140 -13.92 7.83 6.91
C ARG A 140 -12.60 7.70 7.66
N GLU A 141 -12.25 8.72 8.43
CA GLU A 141 -11.11 8.70 9.34
C GLU A 141 -11.34 7.74 10.51
N GLY A 142 -10.25 7.26 11.11
CA GLY A 142 -10.30 6.35 12.24
C GLY A 142 -8.91 5.90 12.65
N THR A 143 -8.85 4.95 13.58
CA THR A 143 -7.60 4.29 13.95
C THR A 143 -7.59 2.88 13.41
N VAL A 144 -6.44 2.43 12.93
CA VAL A 144 -6.22 1.03 12.53
C VAL A 144 -5.13 0.41 13.38
N GLN A 145 -5.20 -0.89 13.54
CA GLN A 145 -4.22 -1.72 14.22
C GLN A 145 -3.91 -2.98 13.39
N VAL A 146 -2.69 -3.48 13.54
CA VAL A 146 -2.29 -4.74 12.89
C VAL A 146 -3.26 -5.85 13.30
N GLY A 147 -3.73 -6.62 12.32
CA GLY A 147 -4.75 -7.65 12.50
C GLY A 147 -6.18 -7.18 12.26
N ASP A 148 -6.42 -5.89 12.01
CA ASP A 148 -7.75 -5.40 11.64
C ASP A 148 -8.30 -6.10 10.40
N ALA A 149 -9.60 -6.38 10.42
CA ALA A 149 -10.33 -6.97 9.32
C ALA A 149 -10.34 -6.03 8.09
N VAL A 150 -10.15 -6.64 6.91
CA VAL A 150 -10.19 -5.96 5.62
C VAL A 150 -11.31 -6.54 4.77
N ARG A 151 -12.19 -5.68 4.27
CA ARG A 151 -13.32 -6.07 3.42
C ARG A 151 -13.37 -5.19 2.19
N VAL A 152 -13.37 -5.81 1.01
CA VAL A 152 -13.61 -5.13 -0.27
C VAL A 152 -15.10 -5.12 -0.54
N GLN A 153 -15.62 -3.99 -1.04
CA GLN A 153 -17.03 -3.74 -1.34
C GLN A 153 -17.27 -3.60 -2.85
#